data_AF-A0ABD2MNB1-F1
#
_entry.id   AF-A0ABD2MNB1-F1
#
_cell.length_a   1.000
_cell.length_b   1.000
_cell.length_c   1.000
_cell.angle_alpha   90.00
_cell.angle_beta   90.00
_cell.angle_gamma   90.00
#
_symmetry.space_group_name_H-M   'P 1'
#
loop_
_entity.id
_entity.type
_entity.pdbx_description
1 polymer ?
#
loop_
_entity_poly.entity_id
_entity_poly.type
_entity_poly.pdbx_seq_one_letter_code
_entity_poly.pdbx_strand_id
1 'polypeptide(L)'
;MDSDISSLMKLLSLDQKFDYDYFPKWNEVLLEHNWPNACTQSKPSWLRYISSKNKSYDLEETNEIDYIHHTFRQSNLHIIKLEKVSVPYLERAFTLKKMKKFNCNTRSLYHATRPENIDSILRNNFNWRLYGSSKGNKHGKGVSFSPRAGFSNMFCKSSVKCMIIADILYCDVHVGSSHHTLPLSGYDTTRSNNGNVYVKFEDNEFYPNI
;
A
#
# COMPACT_ATOMS: atom_id res chain seq x y z
N MET A 1 -31.29 13.97 26.94
CA MET A 1 -29.85 14.02 27.29
C MET A 1 -29.13 12.70 27.01
N ASP A 2 -29.84 11.58 26.81
CA ASP A 2 -29.21 10.25 26.61
C ASP A 2 -28.84 9.88 25.16
N SER A 3 -29.26 10.65 24.16
CA SER A 3 -28.96 10.35 22.75
C SER A 3 -27.51 10.66 22.34
N ASP A 4 -26.89 11.65 22.98
CA ASP A 4 -25.51 12.07 22.65
C ASP A 4 -24.46 11.15 23.28
N ILE A 5 -24.71 10.64 24.48
CA ILE A 5 -23.77 9.72 25.17
C ILE A 5 -23.74 8.36 24.45
N SER A 6 -24.88 7.88 23.94
CA SER A 6 -24.96 6.63 23.18
C SER A 6 -24.20 6.71 21.84
N SER A 7 -24.30 7.85 21.13
CA SER A 7 -23.51 8.11 19.91
C SER A 7 -22.01 8.27 20.19
N LEU A 8 -21.64 8.92 21.29
CA LEU A 8 -20.23 9.06 21.70
C LEU A 8 -19.61 7.71 22.09
N MET A 9 -20.36 6.84 22.78
CA MET A 9 -19.91 5.49 23.12
C MET A 9 -19.85 4.56 21.90
N LYS A 10 -20.71 4.77 20.88
CA LYS A 10 -20.59 4.11 19.58
C LYS A 10 -19.33 4.54 18.80
N LEU A 11 -18.97 5.82 18.85
CA LEU A 11 -17.74 6.33 18.23
C LEU A 11 -16.49 5.87 18.98
N LEU A 12 -16.52 5.85 20.32
CA LEU A 12 -15.41 5.36 21.15
C LEU A 12 -15.22 3.83 21.05
N SER A 13 -16.29 3.07 20.81
CA SER A 13 -16.19 1.62 20.56
C SER A 13 -15.74 1.26 19.14
N LEU A 14 -15.92 2.16 18.16
CA LEU A 14 -15.36 2.04 16.81
C LEU A 14 -13.84 2.27 16.79
N ASP A 15 -13.33 3.18 17.62
CA ASP A 15 -11.89 3.46 17.73
C ASP A 15 -11.09 2.32 18.37
N GLN A 16 -11.75 1.33 19.00
CA GLN A 16 -11.08 0.25 19.74
C GLN A 16 -11.05 -1.13 19.04
N LYS A 17 -11.57 -1.24 17.81
CA LYS A 17 -11.55 -2.51 17.04
C LYS A 17 -11.47 -2.31 15.51
N PHE A 18 -10.67 -1.37 15.03
CA PHE A 18 -10.18 -1.53 13.65
C PHE A 18 -9.11 -2.61 13.64
N ASP A 19 -9.49 -3.77 13.12
CA ASP A 19 -8.53 -4.78 12.72
C ASP A 19 -7.61 -4.17 11.67
N TYR A 20 -6.38 -3.83 12.05
CA TYR A 20 -5.36 -3.35 11.13
C TYR A 20 -5.00 -4.39 10.06
N ASP A 21 -5.53 -5.60 10.16
CA ASP A 21 -5.41 -6.66 9.17
C ASP A 21 -6.52 -6.61 8.11
N TYR A 22 -7.52 -5.72 8.26
CA TYR A 22 -8.64 -5.57 7.34
C TYR A 22 -8.54 -4.29 6.50
N PHE A 23 -8.05 -4.45 5.27
CA PHE A 23 -8.22 -3.48 4.19
C PHE A 23 -9.30 -4.04 3.24
N PRO A 24 -10.40 -3.32 2.97
CA PRO A 24 -11.39 -3.77 2.00
C PRO A 24 -10.71 -3.97 0.63
N LYS A 25 -10.98 -5.09 -0.04
CA LYS A 25 -10.37 -5.45 -1.33
C LYS A 25 -11.40 -5.37 -2.45
N TRP A 26 -10.93 -5.01 -3.64
CA TRP A 26 -11.69 -5.07 -4.88
C TRP A 26 -11.86 -6.51 -5.37
N ASN A 27 -13.03 -6.85 -5.89
CA ASN A 27 -13.17 -7.95 -6.84
C ASN A 27 -12.99 -7.44 -8.28
N GLU A 28 -12.05 -8.01 -9.04
CA GLU A 28 -11.85 -7.66 -10.45
C GLU A 28 -12.88 -8.37 -11.34
N VAL A 29 -13.69 -7.61 -12.07
CA VAL A 29 -14.31 -8.08 -13.30
C VAL A 29 -13.27 -7.94 -14.41
N LEU A 30 -12.69 -9.07 -14.83
CA LEU A 30 -11.81 -9.16 -15.98
C LEU A 30 -12.58 -8.76 -17.26
N LEU A 31 -12.30 -7.58 -17.79
CA LEU A 31 -12.64 -7.26 -19.18
C LEU A 31 -11.39 -7.48 -20.03
N GLU A 32 -11.37 -8.64 -20.67
CA GLU A 32 -10.45 -8.99 -21.73
C GLU A 32 -10.82 -8.29 -23.05
N HIS A 33 -9.78 -7.87 -23.78
CA HIS A 33 -9.66 -7.67 -25.24
C HIS A 33 -9.69 -6.26 -25.88
N ASN A 34 -8.63 -6.08 -26.69
CA ASN A 34 -8.40 -5.24 -27.87
C ASN A 34 -7.88 -3.79 -27.72
N TRP A 35 -6.62 -3.61 -28.16
CA TRP A 35 -5.87 -2.34 -28.17
C TRP A 35 -5.47 -1.95 -29.61
N PRO A 36 -5.78 -0.73 -30.09
CA PRO A 36 -5.08 -0.12 -31.21
C PRO A 36 -3.96 0.83 -30.76
N ASN A 37 -2.85 0.81 -31.50
CA ASN A 37 -1.68 1.66 -31.39
C ASN A 37 -2.00 3.17 -31.48
N ALA A 38 -1.31 4.01 -30.67
CA ALA A 38 -0.34 5.02 -31.15
C ALA A 38 -0.07 6.15 -30.13
N CYS A 39 1.22 6.48 -29.99
CA CYS A 39 1.86 7.78 -29.77
C CYS A 39 1.45 8.70 -28.59
N THR A 40 2.41 8.98 -27.71
CA THR A 40 3.28 10.19 -27.66
C THR A 40 4.09 10.10 -26.35
N GLN A 41 4.68 11.17 -25.81
CA GLN A 41 5.28 11.23 -24.45
C GLN A 41 4.25 10.99 -23.31
N SER A 42 3.15 10.33 -23.65
CA SER A 42 2.04 9.92 -22.84
C SER A 42 2.38 8.63 -22.09
N LYS A 43 1.78 8.53 -20.90
CA LYS A 43 1.85 7.40 -19.98
C LYS A 43 1.73 6.06 -20.72
N PRO A 44 2.43 5.00 -20.28
CA PRO A 44 2.43 3.72 -20.98
C PRO A 44 1.01 3.16 -21.13
N SER A 45 0.73 2.53 -22.27
CA SER A 45 -0.58 1.98 -22.65
C SER A 45 -1.20 1.02 -21.63
N TRP A 46 -0.35 0.31 -20.88
CA TRP A 46 -0.78 -0.65 -19.87
C TRP A 46 -1.23 -0.01 -18.55
N LEU A 47 -0.98 1.29 -18.36
CA LEU A 47 -1.24 2.00 -17.11
C LEU A 47 -2.60 2.68 -17.14
N ARG A 48 -3.57 2.14 -16.40
CA ARG A 48 -4.91 2.71 -16.29
C ARG A 48 -5.05 3.49 -14.98
N TYR A 49 -5.48 4.75 -15.10
CA TYR A 49 -5.80 5.62 -13.97
C TYR A 49 -7.31 5.75 -13.77
N ILE A 50 -7.79 5.60 -12.53
CA ILE A 50 -9.16 5.95 -12.16
C ILE A 50 -9.09 7.06 -11.11
N SER A 51 -9.55 8.26 -11.48
CA SER A 51 -9.58 9.42 -10.57
C SER A 51 -10.91 9.50 -9.84
N SER A 52 -10.87 9.92 -8.57
CA SER A 52 -12.03 10.09 -7.69
C SER A 52 -13.01 11.22 -8.08
N LYS A 53 -12.67 12.05 -9.07
CA LYS A 53 -13.28 13.39 -9.16
C LYS A 53 -14.72 13.51 -9.65
N ASN A 54 -15.39 12.48 -10.21
CA ASN A 54 -16.81 12.53 -10.64
C ASN A 54 -17.29 11.19 -11.27
N LYS A 55 -17.21 10.04 -10.59
CA LYS A 55 -17.78 8.79 -11.12
C LYS A 55 -18.76 8.14 -10.14
N SER A 56 -19.78 7.47 -10.66
CA SER A 56 -20.51 6.44 -9.92
C SER A 56 -19.56 5.25 -9.77
N TYR A 57 -19.15 4.98 -8.53
CA TYR A 57 -18.32 3.84 -8.18
C TYR A 57 -19.22 2.68 -7.73
N ASP A 58 -18.76 1.44 -7.93
CA ASP A 58 -19.44 0.28 -7.34
C ASP A 58 -19.27 0.29 -5.81
N LEU A 59 -20.18 -0.37 -5.07
CA LEU A 59 -20.27 -0.28 -3.60
C LEU A 59 -18.97 -0.69 -2.86
N GLU A 60 -18.22 -1.65 -3.39
CA GLU A 60 -16.93 -2.06 -2.82
C GLU A 60 -15.87 -0.96 -2.97
N GLU A 61 -15.83 -0.33 -4.14
CA GLU A 61 -14.91 0.77 -4.44
C GLU A 61 -15.19 2.00 -3.57
N THR A 62 -16.47 2.30 -3.32
CA THR A 62 -16.86 3.39 -2.42
C THR A 62 -16.37 3.15 -1.00
N ASN A 63 -16.48 1.91 -0.50
CA ASN A 63 -16.04 1.58 0.86
C ASN A 63 -14.53 1.78 1.04
N GLU A 64 -13.73 1.45 0.03
CA GLU A 64 -12.28 1.63 0.10
C GLU A 64 -11.87 3.09 -0.01
N ILE A 65 -12.48 3.85 -0.93
CA ILE A 65 -12.24 5.29 -1.05
C ILE A 65 -12.60 5.99 0.28
N ASP A 66 -13.75 5.66 0.86
CA ASP A 66 -14.19 6.19 2.15
C ASP A 66 -13.23 5.80 3.28
N TYR A 67 -12.76 4.55 3.31
CA TYR A 67 -11.76 4.08 4.27
C TYR A 67 -10.43 4.84 4.16
N ILE A 68 -9.95 5.09 2.94
CA ILE A 68 -8.74 5.87 2.68
C ILE A 68 -8.94 7.31 3.17
N HIS A 69 -10.05 7.96 2.80
CA HIS A 69 -10.36 9.31 3.26
C HIS A 69 -10.42 9.40 4.79
N HIS A 70 -11.06 8.41 5.44
CA HIS A 70 -11.13 8.32 6.90
C HIS A 70 -9.74 8.21 7.53
N THR A 71 -8.90 7.28 7.07
CA THR A 71 -7.57 7.02 7.62
C THR A 71 -6.62 8.22 7.45
N PHE A 72 -6.72 8.92 6.31
CA PHE A 72 -5.94 10.14 6.06
C PHE A 72 -6.42 11.30 6.95
N ARG A 73 -7.74 11.45 7.14
CA ARG A 73 -8.32 12.46 8.03
C ARG A 73 -7.88 12.25 9.48
N GLN A 74 -7.91 11.02 9.99
CA GLN A 74 -7.40 10.69 11.33
C GLN A 74 -5.91 11.01 11.50
N SER A 75 -5.15 10.99 10.40
CA SER A 75 -3.72 11.32 10.39
C SER A 75 -3.42 12.81 10.11
N ASN A 76 -4.44 13.68 10.06
CA ASN A 76 -4.32 15.08 9.65
C ASN A 76 -3.66 15.26 8.27
N LEU A 77 -3.90 14.32 7.34
CA LEU A 77 -3.41 14.39 5.96
C LEU A 77 -4.54 14.81 5.03
N HIS A 78 -4.22 15.73 4.10
CA HIS A 78 -5.16 16.18 3.08
C HIS A 78 -4.86 15.50 1.74
N ILE A 79 -5.86 14.83 1.16
CA ILE A 79 -5.76 14.17 -0.15
C ILE A 79 -6.08 15.20 -1.24
N ILE A 80 -5.09 15.55 -2.05
CA ILE A 80 -5.25 16.45 -3.21
C ILE A 80 -5.84 15.67 -4.40
N LYS A 81 -5.41 14.42 -4.57
CA LYS A 81 -5.76 13.56 -5.69
C LYS A 81 -5.66 12.11 -5.24
N LEU A 82 -6.66 11.31 -5.60
CA LEU A 82 -6.66 9.86 -5.45
C LEU A 82 -6.74 9.24 -6.83
N GLU A 83 -5.85 8.29 -7.10
CA GLU A 83 -5.72 7.62 -8.38
C GLU A 83 -5.57 6.13 -8.15
N LYS A 84 -6.53 5.33 -8.60
CA LYS A 84 -6.31 3.88 -8.69
C LYS A 84 -5.46 3.57 -9.90
N VAL A 85 -4.50 2.69 -9.73
CA VAL A 85 -3.54 2.31 -10.76
C VAL A 85 -3.60 0.81 -11.00
N SER A 86 -3.86 0.39 -12.24
CA SER A 86 -3.76 -1.02 -12.63
C SER A 86 -2.45 -1.27 -13.38
N VAL A 87 -1.66 -2.22 -12.88
CA VAL A 87 -0.39 -2.65 -13.49
C VAL A 87 -0.39 -4.18 -13.69
N PRO A 88 -1.03 -4.69 -14.77
CA PRO A 88 -1.35 -6.12 -14.88
C PRO A 88 -0.14 -7.07 -14.82
N TYR A 89 1.03 -6.65 -15.30
CA TYR A 89 2.21 -7.52 -15.26
C TYR A 89 2.81 -7.63 -13.84
N LEU A 90 2.75 -6.56 -13.03
CA LEU A 90 3.19 -6.59 -11.63
C LEU A 90 2.22 -7.44 -10.80
N GLU A 91 0.92 -7.31 -11.05
CA GLU A 91 -0.10 -8.13 -10.42
C GLU A 91 0.09 -9.62 -10.73
N ARG A 92 0.32 -9.98 -12.00
CA ARG A 92 0.64 -11.36 -12.39
C ARG A 92 1.90 -11.87 -11.69
N ALA A 93 2.96 -11.07 -11.64
CA ALA A 93 4.20 -11.45 -10.97
C ALA A 93 3.99 -11.67 -9.45
N PHE A 94 3.23 -10.78 -8.81
CA PHE A 94 2.83 -10.90 -7.40
C PHE A 94 1.99 -12.15 -7.14
N THR A 95 0.98 -12.40 -7.98
CA THR A 95 0.13 -13.59 -7.89
C THR A 95 0.92 -14.88 -8.06
N LEU A 96 1.82 -14.95 -9.04
CA LEU A 96 2.71 -16.10 -9.23
C LEU A 96 3.63 -16.31 -8.02
N LYS A 97 4.15 -15.23 -7.41
CA LYS A 97 4.97 -15.31 -6.19
C LYS A 97 4.15 -15.84 -5.01
N LYS A 98 2.91 -15.35 -4.85
CA LYS A 98 1.97 -15.81 -3.83
C LYS A 98 1.68 -17.30 -3.96
N MET A 99 1.39 -17.79 -5.17
CA MET A 99 1.10 -19.21 -5.42
C MET A 99 2.28 -20.14 -5.08
N LYS A 100 3.52 -19.62 -5.15
CA LYS A 100 4.73 -20.39 -4.79
C LYS A 100 5.01 -20.42 -3.29
N LYS A 101 4.41 -19.52 -2.50
CA LYS A 101 4.58 -19.52 -1.04
C LYS A 101 3.32 -20.04 -0.37
N PHE A 102 3.42 -21.19 0.29
CA PHE A 102 2.32 -21.78 1.04
C PHE A 102 2.00 -20.92 2.29
N ASN A 103 0.72 -20.83 2.67
CA ASN A 103 0.23 -20.12 3.86
C ASN A 103 0.51 -18.60 3.93
N CYS A 104 0.72 -17.94 2.80
CA CYS A 104 0.90 -16.49 2.77
C CYS A 104 -0.41 -15.74 2.54
N ASN A 105 -0.68 -14.76 3.38
CA ASN A 105 -1.75 -13.79 3.20
C ASN A 105 -1.25 -12.54 2.47
N THR A 106 -2.17 -11.65 2.16
CA THR A 106 -1.87 -10.35 1.57
C THR A 106 -2.34 -9.24 2.50
N ARG A 107 -1.48 -8.26 2.79
CA ARG A 107 -1.82 -7.05 3.57
C ARG A 107 -1.61 -5.81 2.72
N SER A 108 -2.57 -4.90 2.72
CA SER A 108 -2.45 -3.61 2.05
C SER A 108 -1.85 -2.60 3.02
N LEU A 109 -0.71 -2.02 2.65
CA LEU A 109 0.06 -1.11 3.50
C LEU A 109 0.49 0.14 2.74
N TYR A 110 0.80 1.19 3.48
CA TYR A 110 1.15 2.51 2.98
C TYR A 110 2.66 2.70 2.80
N HIS A 111 3.08 3.24 1.65
CA HIS A 111 4.44 3.68 1.35
C HIS A 111 4.45 5.14 0.85
N ALA A 112 4.89 6.06 1.71
CA ALA A 112 5.07 7.45 1.32
C ALA A 112 6.38 7.64 0.56
N THR A 113 6.32 8.28 -0.60
CA THR A 113 7.47 8.54 -1.45
C THR A 113 7.38 9.91 -2.11
N ARG A 114 8.46 10.32 -2.78
CA ARG A 114 8.46 11.55 -3.56
C ARG A 114 7.73 11.34 -4.89
N PRO A 115 7.05 12.36 -5.44
CA PRO A 115 6.37 12.26 -6.73
C PRO A 115 7.28 11.75 -7.86
N GLU A 116 8.55 12.16 -7.87
CA GLU A 116 9.54 11.74 -8.87
C GLU A 116 9.78 10.21 -8.91
N ASN A 117 9.49 9.50 -7.82
CA ASN A 117 9.69 8.05 -7.75
C ASN A 117 8.50 7.24 -8.30
N ILE A 118 7.32 7.85 -8.44
CA ILE A 118 6.07 7.14 -8.79
C ILE A 118 6.20 6.42 -10.13
N ASP A 119 6.64 7.12 -11.17
CA ASP A 119 6.77 6.52 -12.51
C ASP A 119 7.72 5.32 -12.51
N SER A 120 8.85 5.42 -11.79
CA SER A 120 9.80 4.31 -11.70
C SER A 120 9.21 3.13 -10.90
N ILE A 121 8.48 3.40 -9.81
CA ILE A 121 7.86 2.33 -9.01
C ILE A 121 6.77 1.62 -9.83
N LEU A 122 5.93 2.36 -10.55
CA LEU A 122 4.87 1.74 -11.35
C LEU A 122 5.44 0.95 -12.54
N ARG A 123 6.57 1.37 -13.12
CA ARG A 123 7.23 0.68 -14.26
C ARG A 123 8.14 -0.47 -13.85
N ASN A 124 8.84 -0.35 -12.73
CA ASN A 124 9.91 -1.27 -12.36
C ASN A 124 9.65 -1.99 -11.02
N ASN A 125 8.47 -1.77 -10.43
CA ASN A 125 8.15 -2.10 -9.05
C ASN A 125 9.04 -1.36 -8.03
N PHE A 126 8.79 -1.57 -6.73
CA PHE A 126 9.70 -1.09 -5.69
C PHE A 126 11.05 -1.81 -5.79
N ASN A 127 12.14 -1.04 -5.73
CA ASN A 127 13.48 -1.60 -5.69
C ASN A 127 13.95 -1.72 -4.24
N TRP A 128 13.85 -2.92 -3.67
CA TRP A 128 14.28 -3.20 -2.29
C TRP A 128 15.79 -2.96 -2.06
N ARG A 129 16.60 -3.00 -3.12
CA ARG A 129 18.05 -2.76 -3.07
C ARG A 129 18.41 -1.30 -2.86
N LEU A 130 17.49 -0.37 -3.14
CA LEU A 130 17.66 1.08 -2.92
C LEU A 130 17.36 1.51 -1.48
N TYR A 131 17.22 0.57 -0.54
CA TYR A 131 16.82 0.76 0.87
C TYR A 131 17.01 2.20 1.38
N GLY A 132 15.93 2.82 1.85
CA GLY A 132 15.86 4.28 2.03
C GLY A 132 17.04 4.88 2.80
N SER A 133 17.62 5.95 2.25
CA SER A 133 18.89 6.56 2.72
C SER A 133 18.81 7.28 4.07
N SER A 134 17.62 7.49 4.66
CA SER A 134 17.45 8.36 5.83
C SER A 134 16.56 7.78 6.93
N LYS A 135 17.01 6.70 7.61
CA LYS A 135 16.30 5.92 8.66
C LYS A 135 15.39 4.80 8.15
N GLY A 136 15.29 4.63 6.82
CA GLY A 136 14.43 3.63 6.18
C GLY A 136 14.87 2.18 6.35
N ASN A 137 16.03 1.94 6.97
CA ASN A 137 16.59 0.61 7.14
C ASN A 137 16.67 0.14 8.60
N LYS A 138 16.10 0.86 9.58
CA LYS A 138 16.17 0.48 11.02
C LYS A 138 15.69 -0.94 11.30
N HIS A 139 14.76 -1.43 10.49
CA HIS A 139 14.16 -2.75 10.61
C HIS A 139 14.60 -3.72 9.50
N GLY A 140 15.51 -3.30 8.61
CA GLY A 140 16.05 -4.12 7.53
C GLY A 140 16.31 -3.31 6.27
N LYS A 141 17.27 -3.75 5.45
CA LYS A 141 17.67 -3.14 4.18
C LYS A 141 16.78 -3.64 3.05
N GLY A 142 15.53 -3.23 3.07
CA GLY A 142 14.53 -3.53 2.04
C GLY A 142 13.56 -2.37 1.83
N VAL A 143 12.39 -2.67 1.26
CA VAL A 143 11.30 -1.68 1.12
C VAL A 143 10.46 -1.67 2.38
N SER A 144 10.35 -0.51 3.03
CA SER A 144 9.53 -0.34 4.23
C SER A 144 8.12 0.09 3.88
N PHE A 145 7.13 -0.54 4.51
CA PHE A 145 5.71 -0.22 4.45
C PHE A 145 5.16 -0.01 5.85
N SER A 146 4.03 0.68 5.98
CA SER A 146 3.37 0.94 7.26
C SER A 146 1.87 0.70 7.19
N PRO A 147 1.23 0.15 8.24
CA PRO A 147 -0.24 0.07 8.29
C PRO A 147 -0.90 1.44 8.51
N ARG A 148 -0.11 2.49 8.80
CA ARG A 148 -0.63 3.82 9.12
C ARG A 148 -0.11 4.85 8.13
N ALA A 149 -1.02 5.48 7.38
CA ALA A 149 -0.70 6.54 6.41
C ALA A 149 0.11 7.68 7.05
N GLY A 150 -0.33 8.19 8.21
CA GLY A 150 0.38 9.23 8.96
C GLY A 150 1.81 8.83 9.35
N PHE A 151 2.02 7.56 9.72
CA PHE A 151 3.35 7.07 10.08
C PHE A 151 4.25 6.99 8.85
N SER A 152 3.78 6.40 7.76
CA SER A 152 4.50 6.34 6.48
C SER A 152 4.90 7.75 6.01
N ASN A 153 3.97 8.71 6.09
CA ASN A 153 4.18 10.11 5.70
C ASN A 153 5.36 10.78 6.43
N MET A 154 5.61 10.46 7.70
CA MET A 154 6.72 11.05 8.47
C MET A 154 8.12 10.67 7.93
N PHE A 155 8.25 9.54 7.22
CA PHE A 155 9.53 9.08 6.67
C PHE A 155 9.87 9.71 5.32
N CYS A 156 8.87 10.20 4.58
CA CYS A 156 9.11 10.96 3.37
C CYS A 156 9.39 12.42 3.72
N LYS A 157 10.65 12.86 3.60
CA LYS A 157 11.05 14.26 3.79
C LYS A 157 10.91 15.05 2.49
N SER A 158 9.67 15.43 2.17
CA SER A 158 9.31 16.27 1.02
C SER A 158 8.12 17.17 1.38
N SER A 159 8.02 18.35 0.77
CA SER A 159 6.85 19.23 0.91
C SER A 159 5.64 18.68 0.16
N VAL A 160 5.87 18.05 -0.99
CA VAL A 160 4.87 17.32 -1.77
C VAL A 160 5.22 15.83 -1.73
N LYS A 161 4.24 15.00 -1.38
CA LYS A 161 4.42 13.57 -1.19
C LYS A 161 3.31 12.81 -1.90
N CYS A 162 3.65 11.63 -2.38
CA CYS A 162 2.69 10.66 -2.86
C CYS A 162 2.62 9.52 -1.84
N MET A 163 1.42 9.03 -1.60
CA MET A 163 1.20 7.82 -0.81
C MET A 163 0.81 6.71 -1.77
N ILE A 164 1.61 5.65 -1.80
CA ILE A 164 1.23 4.41 -2.49
C ILE A 164 0.58 3.48 -1.47
N ILE A 165 -0.55 2.89 -1.82
CA ILE A 165 -1.06 1.69 -1.16
C ILE A 165 -0.55 0.50 -1.97
N ALA A 166 0.07 -0.44 -1.26
CA ALA A 166 0.63 -1.63 -1.87
C ALA A 166 0.18 -2.86 -1.11
N ASP A 167 -0.26 -3.86 -1.87
CA ASP A 167 -0.48 -5.21 -1.36
C ASP A 167 0.88 -5.89 -1.19
N ILE A 168 1.18 -6.34 0.02
CA ILE A 168 2.39 -7.10 0.33
C ILE A 168 2.06 -8.55 0.63
N LEU A 169 2.96 -9.47 0.27
CA LEU A 169 2.93 -10.82 0.80
C LEU A 169 3.32 -10.79 2.27
N TYR A 170 2.50 -11.45 3.07
CA TYR A 170 2.65 -11.54 4.52
C TYR A 170 2.55 -13.01 4.93
N CYS A 171 3.72 -13.64 5.08
CA CYS A 171 3.83 -15.03 5.52
C CYS A 171 4.29 -15.05 6.99
N ASP A 172 5.60 -15.11 7.21
CA ASP A 172 6.24 -15.26 8.50
C ASP A 172 7.06 -14.01 8.83
N VAL A 173 6.83 -13.48 10.04
CA VAL A 173 7.39 -12.22 10.49
C VAL A 173 8.26 -12.35 11.72
N HIS A 174 9.39 -11.63 11.75
CA HIS A 174 10.19 -11.45 12.96
C HIS A 174 10.58 -9.99 13.16
N VAL A 175 11.07 -9.66 14.37
CA VAL A 175 11.55 -8.31 14.66
C VAL A 175 12.82 -8.02 13.87
N GLY A 176 12.79 -6.89 13.16
CA GLY A 176 13.87 -6.44 12.29
C GLY A 176 14.93 -5.59 12.99
N SER A 177 16.13 -5.60 12.41
CA SER A 177 17.27 -4.76 12.81
C SER A 177 17.92 -4.12 11.57
N SER A 178 18.77 -3.12 11.77
CA SER A 178 19.48 -2.44 10.69
C SER A 178 20.53 -3.29 9.96
N HIS A 179 20.88 -4.44 10.53
CA HIS A 179 21.87 -5.35 9.97
C HIS A 179 21.27 -6.36 9.00
N HIS A 180 19.95 -6.56 9.01
CA HIS A 180 19.29 -7.51 8.11
C HIS A 180 19.32 -6.99 6.67
N THR A 181 20.13 -7.63 5.82
CA THR A 181 20.05 -7.53 4.35
C THR A 181 18.99 -8.45 3.77
N LEU A 182 18.63 -9.49 4.53
CA LEU A 182 17.57 -10.46 4.28
C LEU A 182 16.91 -10.81 5.63
N PRO A 183 15.67 -11.31 5.64
CA PRO A 183 15.05 -11.85 6.84
C PRO A 183 15.79 -13.12 7.32
N LEU A 184 15.52 -13.52 8.57
CA LEU A 184 16.01 -14.80 9.10
C LEU A 184 15.46 -15.96 8.27
N SER A 185 16.17 -17.10 8.29
CA SER A 185 15.73 -18.30 7.57
C SER A 185 14.32 -18.71 7.99
N GLY A 186 13.44 -18.94 7.02
CA GLY A 186 12.03 -19.27 7.24
C GLY A 186 11.10 -18.06 7.33
N TYR A 187 11.62 -16.83 7.33
CA TYR A 187 10.82 -15.60 7.37
C TYR A 187 10.87 -14.87 6.03
N ASP A 188 9.81 -14.14 5.69
CA ASP A 188 9.74 -13.31 4.49
C ASP A 188 9.69 -11.81 4.82
N THR A 189 9.35 -11.47 6.06
CA THR A 189 9.09 -10.09 6.46
C THR A 189 9.80 -9.79 7.78
N THR A 190 10.45 -8.62 7.87
CA THR A 190 10.83 -8.07 9.17
C THR A 190 9.85 -6.99 9.59
N ARG A 191 9.67 -6.81 10.90
CA ARG A 191 8.76 -5.82 11.47
C ARG A 191 9.39 -5.00 12.58
N SER A 192 8.93 -3.76 12.77
CA SER A 192 9.24 -3.02 13.99
C SER A 192 8.57 -3.65 15.22
N ASN A 193 9.16 -3.44 16.40
CA ASN A 193 8.62 -4.01 17.64
C ASN A 193 7.19 -3.54 17.94
N ASN A 194 6.85 -2.32 17.53
CA ASN A 194 5.52 -1.73 17.68
C ASN A 194 4.57 -1.98 16.51
N GLY A 195 4.94 -2.82 15.54
CA GLY A 195 4.07 -3.19 14.41
C GLY A 195 3.83 -2.10 13.35
N ASN A 196 4.52 -0.96 13.43
CA ASN A 196 4.30 0.18 12.53
C ASN A 196 5.13 0.14 11.23
N VAL A 197 6.11 -0.74 11.12
CA VAL A 197 6.94 -0.91 9.91
C VAL A 197 7.02 -2.39 9.56
N TYR A 198 6.77 -2.71 8.30
CA TYR A 198 7.00 -4.02 7.69
C TYR A 198 8.01 -3.84 6.55
N VAL A 199 9.05 -4.67 6.48
CA VAL A 199 10.09 -4.58 5.45
C VAL A 199 10.08 -5.83 4.59
N LYS A 200 10.09 -5.63 3.27
CA LYS A 200 10.16 -6.67 2.25
C LYS A 200 11.51 -6.62 1.51
N PHE A 201 12.03 -7.80 1.17
CA PHE A 201 13.43 -7.96 0.76
C PHE A 201 13.59 -8.64 -0.61
N GLU A 202 12.48 -8.97 -1.27
CA GLU A 202 12.52 -9.71 -2.52
C GLU A 202 11.58 -9.12 -3.55
N ASP A 203 11.93 -9.35 -4.82
CA ASP A 203 11.13 -8.90 -5.95
C ASP A 203 9.77 -9.63 -5.96
N ASN A 204 8.72 -8.91 -6.36
CA ASN A 204 7.34 -9.42 -6.48
C ASN A 204 6.66 -9.85 -5.17
N GLU A 205 7.20 -9.47 -4.01
CA GLU A 205 6.49 -9.61 -2.73
C GLU A 205 5.56 -8.42 -2.42
N PHE A 206 5.42 -7.50 -3.37
CA PHE A 206 4.61 -6.30 -3.25
C PHE A 206 4.03 -5.90 -4.61
N TYR A 207 2.82 -5.34 -4.58
CA TYR A 207 2.07 -4.86 -5.74
C TYR A 207 1.48 -3.47 -5.44
N PRO A 208 1.93 -2.40 -6.11
CA PRO A 208 1.35 -1.06 -5.95
C PRO A 208 0.00 -0.97 -6.70
N ASN A 209 -1.09 -0.65 -5.98
CA ASN A 209 -2.45 -0.67 -6.54
C ASN A 209 -3.19 0.69 -6.49
N ILE A 210 -2.77 1.64 -5.62
CA ILE A 210 -3.31 3.01 -5.49
C ILE A 210 -2.19 4.00 -5.20
#